data_AF-A0A263BV63-F1
#
_entry.id   AF-A0A263BV63-F1
#
_cell.length_a   1.000
_cell.length_b   1.000
_cell.length_c   1.000
_cell.angle_alpha   90.00
_cell.angle_beta   90.00
_cell.angle_gamma   90.00
#
_symmetry.space_group_name_H-M   'P 1'
#
loop_
_entity.id
_entity.type
_entity.pdbx_description
1 polymer ?
#
loop_
_entity_poly.entity_id
_entity_poly.type
_entity_poly.pdbx_seq_one_letter_code
_entity_poly.pdbx_strand_id
1 'polypeptide(L)'
;MIESYRSSYRDAIILSSLFITLGGCIVFSLYLANITLVAIILLLFITYQCVNFFKTTYDYNNSLEEKKDLFIVSDVLNTMQKHWFLIKMEEELMKTKKPIFWDQENASKVYVYFRDKINNNESLTEDEQYVLNLFLIDYLDLDQIARNWIIIPD
;
A
#
# COMPACT_ATOMS: atom_id res chain seq x y z
N MET A 1 -10.37 13.11 -10.21
CA MET A 1 -9.49 13.60 -9.13
C MET A 1 -9.51 12.52 -8.06
N ILE A 2 -8.36 11.94 -7.78
CA ILE A 2 -8.19 10.65 -7.09
C ILE A 2 -8.72 10.75 -5.66
N GLU A 3 -9.98 10.35 -5.44
CA GLU A 3 -10.60 10.23 -4.10
C GLU A 3 -9.87 9.20 -3.21
N SER A 4 -8.99 8.38 -3.80
CA SER A 4 -8.10 7.45 -3.10
C SER A 4 -6.82 8.08 -2.53
N TYR A 5 -6.56 9.39 -2.73
CA TYR A 5 -5.56 10.15 -1.93
C TYR A 5 -6.16 10.71 -0.65
N ARG A 6 -7.04 9.95 0.00
CA ARG A 6 -7.57 10.39 1.27
C ARG A 6 -6.47 10.21 2.30
N SER A 7 -5.94 11.33 2.77
CA SER A 7 -5.06 11.38 3.93
C SER A 7 -5.56 10.42 5.01
N SER A 8 -4.78 9.36 5.26
CA SER A 8 -5.13 8.35 6.27
C SER A 8 -5.04 8.89 7.70
N TYR A 9 -4.60 10.15 7.88
CA TYR A 9 -4.53 10.79 9.19
C TYR A 9 -5.90 10.90 9.85
N ARG A 10 -6.96 11.18 9.08
CA ARG A 10 -8.32 11.26 9.64
C ARG A 10 -8.74 9.90 10.21
N ASP A 11 -8.57 8.84 9.44
CA ASP A 11 -8.93 7.49 9.85
C ASP A 11 -8.03 7.01 10.99
N ALA A 12 -6.75 7.37 10.97
CA ALA A 12 -5.81 7.06 12.03
C ALA A 12 -6.15 7.75 13.36
N ILE A 13 -6.57 9.02 13.32
CA ILE A 13 -7.06 9.75 14.49
C ILE A 13 -8.32 9.08 15.05
N ILE A 14 -9.30 8.74 14.20
CA ILE A 14 -10.54 8.10 14.63
C ILE A 14 -10.25 6.76 15.29
N LEU A 15 -9.47 5.89 14.63
CA LEU A 15 -9.13 4.56 15.13
C LEU A 15 -8.32 4.64 16.42
N SER A 16 -7.33 5.53 16.51
CA SER A 16 -6.55 5.72 17.74
C SER A 16 -7.41 6.22 18.89
N SER A 17 -8.32 7.16 18.62
CA SER A 17 -9.26 7.66 19.63
C SER A 17 -10.16 6.53 20.14
N LEU A 18 -10.66 5.69 19.24
CA LEU A 18 -11.52 4.55 19.57
C LEU A 18 -10.75 3.50 20.39
N PHE A 19 -9.50 3.23 20.01
CA PHE A 19 -8.61 2.30 20.70
C PHE A 19 -8.23 2.78 22.10
N ILE A 20 -7.90 4.07 22.26
CA ILE A 20 -7.62 4.69 23.56
C ILE A 20 -8.87 4.70 24.44
N THR A 21 -10.05 4.96 23.88
CA THR A 21 -11.29 5.01 24.66
C THR A 21 -11.66 3.62 25.18
N LEU A 22 -11.70 2.61 24.31
CA LEU A 22 -12.02 1.24 24.71
C LEU A 22 -10.94 0.63 25.62
N GLY A 23 -9.66 0.79 25.25
CA GLY A 23 -8.54 0.32 26.04
C GLY A 23 -8.43 1.04 27.39
N GLY A 24 -8.69 2.34 27.41
CA GLY A 24 -8.72 3.17 28.62
C GLY A 24 -9.80 2.75 29.61
N CYS A 25 -10.98 2.35 29.13
CA CYS A 25 -12.04 1.80 29.99
C CYS A 25 -11.62 0.49 30.67
N ILE A 26 -10.89 -0.38 29.96
CA ILE A 26 -10.37 -1.64 30.51
C ILE A 26 -9.29 -1.35 31.56
N VAL A 27 -8.35 -0.46 31.25
CA VAL A 27 -7.30 -0.01 32.18
C VAL A 27 -7.92 0.57 33.46
N PHE A 28 -8.93 1.43 33.31
CA PHE A 28 -9.62 2.05 34.44
C PHE A 28 -10.35 1.02 35.30
N SER A 29 -11.00 0.03 34.67
CA SER A 29 -11.68 -1.07 35.37
C SER A 29 -10.69 -1.92 36.18
N LEU A 30 -9.51 -2.23 35.61
CA LEU A 30 -8.45 -2.96 36.30
C LEU A 30 -7.88 -2.17 37.48
N TYR A 31 -7.77 -0.85 37.34
CA TYR A 31 -7.36 0.03 38.42
C TYR A 31 -8.38 0.02 39.58
N LEU A 32 -9.67 0.13 39.29
CA LEU A 32 -10.75 0.03 40.29
C LEU A 32 -10.79 -1.33 40.98
N ALA A 33 -10.39 -2.40 40.29
CA ALA A 33 -10.26 -3.74 40.85
C ALA A 33 -8.97 -3.94 41.69
N ASN A 34 -8.20 -2.88 41.96
CA ASN A 34 -6.90 -2.90 42.65
C ASN A 34 -5.81 -3.73 41.95
N ILE A 35 -5.94 -3.97 40.64
CA ILE A 35 -4.94 -4.67 39.82
C ILE A 35 -4.03 -3.64 39.12
N THR A 36 -3.43 -2.76 39.93
CA THR A 36 -2.75 -1.54 39.46
C THR A 36 -1.57 -1.81 38.53
N LEU A 37 -0.77 -2.85 38.80
CA LEU A 37 0.39 -3.17 37.97
C LEU A 37 -0.02 -3.58 36.55
N VAL A 38 -1.06 -4.40 36.42
CA VAL A 38 -1.58 -4.85 35.12
C VAL A 38 -2.21 -3.68 34.36
N ALA A 39 -2.93 -2.80 35.06
CA ALA A 39 -3.48 -1.58 34.48
C ALA A 39 -2.39 -0.68 33.87
N ILE A 40 -1.28 -0.48 34.58
CA ILE A 40 -0.14 0.32 34.10
C ILE A 40 0.52 -0.33 32.86
N ILE A 41 0.78 -1.64 32.90
CA ILE A 41 1.37 -2.37 31.76
C ILE A 41 0.46 -2.25 30.53
N LEU A 42 -0.85 -2.44 30.70
CA LEU A 42 -1.81 -2.36 29.62
C LEU A 42 -1.91 -0.93 29.05
N LEU A 43 -1.88 0.10 29.91
CA LEU A 43 -1.88 1.50 29.48
C LEU A 43 -0.65 1.84 28.62
N LEU A 44 0.54 1.41 29.07
CA LEU A 44 1.78 1.59 28.33
C LEU A 44 1.74 0.85 26.98
N PHE A 45 1.22 -0.38 26.97
CA PHE A 45 1.05 -1.14 25.75
C PHE A 45 0.10 -0.46 24.75
N ILE A 46 -1.08 -0.01 25.20
CA ILE A 46 -2.06 0.70 24.35
C ILE A 46 -1.43 1.97 23.77
N THR A 47 -0.76 2.76 24.62
CA THR A 47 -0.09 4.00 24.20
C THR A 47 0.99 3.71 23.15
N TYR A 48 1.82 2.69 23.38
CA TYR A 48 2.85 2.25 22.44
C TYR A 48 2.26 1.83 21.08
N GLN A 49 1.15 1.08 21.07
CA GLN A 49 0.48 0.70 19.83
C GLN A 49 -0.09 1.91 19.08
N CYS A 50 -0.67 2.89 19.77
CA CYS A 50 -1.15 4.12 19.15
C CYS A 50 -0.01 4.92 18.51
N VAL A 51 1.13 5.07 19.20
CA VAL A 51 2.31 5.75 18.65
C VAL A 51 2.83 5.04 17.41
N ASN A 52 2.96 3.71 17.46
CA ASN A 52 3.39 2.92 16.30
C ASN A 52 2.44 3.06 15.12
N PHE A 53 1.14 3.00 15.36
CA PHE A 53 0.14 3.15 14.30
C PHE A 53 0.17 4.54 13.65
N PHE A 54 0.35 5.59 14.45
CA PHE A 54 0.56 6.94 13.92
C PHE A 54 1.85 7.06 13.14
N LYS A 55 2.94 6.43 13.60
CA LYS A 55 4.21 6.40 12.88
C LYS A 55 4.06 5.71 11.52
N THR A 56 3.44 4.53 11.47
CA THR A 56 3.17 3.82 10.21
C THR A 56 2.30 4.67 9.27
N THR A 57 1.29 5.35 9.80
CA THR A 57 0.45 6.27 9.03
C THR A 57 1.25 7.45 8.48
N TYR A 58 2.16 8.01 9.27
CA TYR A 58 3.04 9.08 8.86
C TYR A 58 3.99 8.63 7.75
N ASP A 59 4.69 7.50 7.96
CA ASP A 59 5.63 6.93 6.99
C ASP A 59 4.93 6.64 5.66
N TYR A 60 3.70 6.10 5.71
CA TYR A 60 2.87 5.89 4.53
C TYR A 60 2.57 7.20 3.80
N ASN A 61 2.02 8.22 4.47
CA ASN A 61 1.71 9.50 3.82
C ASN A 61 2.96 10.22 3.29
N ASN A 62 4.10 10.12 3.99
CA ASN A 62 5.36 10.69 3.51
C ASN A 62 5.83 10.00 2.23
N SER A 63 5.74 8.66 2.17
CA SER A 63 6.06 7.91 0.95
C SER A 63 5.16 8.27 -0.24
N LEU A 64 3.89 8.64 0.03
CA LEU A 64 2.97 9.12 -1.01
C LEU A 64 3.39 10.49 -1.54
N GLU A 65 3.77 11.41 -0.65
CA GLU A 65 4.19 12.76 -1.05
C GLU A 65 5.52 12.72 -1.84
N GLU A 66 6.46 11.85 -1.45
CA GLU A 66 7.73 11.65 -2.18
C GLU A 66 7.50 11.11 -3.61
N LYS A 67 6.48 10.29 -3.81
CA LYS A 67 6.16 9.67 -5.11
C LYS A 67 5.10 10.44 -5.90
N LYS A 68 4.71 11.63 -5.44
CA LYS A 68 3.60 12.40 -6.00
C LYS A 68 3.73 12.67 -7.49
N ASP A 69 4.95 12.96 -7.94
CA ASP A 69 5.24 13.29 -9.34
C ASP A 69 5.25 12.06 -10.27
N LEU A 70 5.26 10.86 -9.68
CA LEU A 70 5.23 9.60 -10.42
C LEU A 70 3.79 9.11 -10.67
N PHE A 71 2.78 9.70 -10.01
CA PHE A 71 1.40 9.29 -10.20
C PHE A 71 0.87 9.60 -11.59
N ILE A 72 0.11 8.64 -12.11
CA ILE A 72 -0.50 8.68 -13.43
C ILE A 72 -1.83 9.41 -13.28
N VAL A 73 -1.87 10.64 -13.80
CA VAL A 73 -3.07 11.49 -13.85
C VAL A 73 -3.55 11.67 -15.31
N SER A 74 -2.72 11.27 -16.28
CA SER A 74 -2.98 11.30 -17.71
C SER A 74 -2.92 9.89 -18.27
N ASP A 75 -3.63 9.65 -19.35
CA ASP A 75 -3.58 8.44 -20.17
C ASP A 75 -2.21 8.15 -20.80
N VAL A 76 -1.31 9.12 -20.86
CA VAL A 76 0.06 8.98 -21.38
C VAL A 76 1.09 9.22 -20.28
N LEU A 77 2.01 8.27 -20.11
CA LEU A 77 3.13 8.39 -19.17
C LEU A 77 4.22 9.34 -19.69
N ASN A 78 4.76 10.16 -18.79
CA ASN A 78 5.96 10.96 -19.09
C ASN A 78 7.24 10.09 -19.02
N THR A 79 8.36 10.59 -19.53
CA THR A 79 9.63 9.83 -19.60
C THR A 79 10.11 9.32 -18.24
N MET A 80 9.94 10.10 -17.18
CA MET A 80 10.35 9.73 -15.82
C MET A 80 9.51 8.57 -15.29
N GLN A 81 8.18 8.65 -15.45
CA GLN A 81 7.23 7.60 -15.06
C GLN A 81 7.53 6.29 -15.81
N LYS A 82 7.71 6.36 -17.14
CA LYS A 82 8.03 5.19 -17.97
C LYS A 82 9.27 4.48 -17.47
N HIS A 83 10.35 5.23 -17.26
CA HIS A 83 11.62 4.67 -16.81
C HIS A 83 11.48 4.02 -15.43
N TRP A 84 10.80 4.69 -14.49
CA TRP A 84 10.61 4.19 -13.14
C TRP A 84 9.77 2.90 -13.12
N PHE A 85 8.63 2.88 -13.81
CA PHE A 85 7.74 1.71 -13.84
C PHE A 85 8.44 0.48 -14.45
N LEU A 86 9.17 0.66 -15.54
CA LEU A 86 9.89 -0.44 -16.19
C LEU A 86 10.95 -1.04 -15.26
N ILE A 87 11.78 -0.20 -14.63
CA ILE A 87 12.81 -0.66 -13.68
C ILE A 87 12.17 -1.38 -12.49
N LYS A 88 11.16 -0.76 -11.87
CA LYS A 88 10.54 -1.31 -10.67
C LYS A 88 9.84 -2.65 -10.93
N MET A 89 9.12 -2.78 -12.05
CA MET A 89 8.49 -4.05 -12.43
C MET A 89 9.52 -5.14 -12.73
N GLU A 90 10.63 -4.79 -13.40
CA GLU A 90 11.72 -5.73 -13.65
C GLU A 90 12.37 -6.21 -12.35
N GLU A 91 12.62 -5.31 -11.39
CA GLU A 91 13.11 -5.67 -10.06
C GLU A 91 12.17 -6.62 -9.31
N GLU A 92 10.85 -6.36 -9.33
CA GLU A 92 9.86 -7.23 -8.69
C GLU A 92 9.79 -8.60 -9.36
N LEU A 93 9.85 -8.65 -10.70
CA LEU A 93 9.93 -9.91 -11.45
C LEU A 93 11.16 -10.72 -11.05
N MET A 94 12.33 -10.07 -10.87
CA MET A 94 13.55 -10.74 -10.42
C MET A 94 13.50 -11.20 -8.95
N LYS A 95 12.76 -10.48 -8.08
CA LYS A 95 12.53 -10.86 -6.69
C LYS A 95 11.57 -12.03 -6.54
N THR A 96 10.74 -12.28 -7.55
CA THR A 96 9.75 -13.36 -7.57
C THR A 96 10.46 -14.73 -7.61
N LYS A 97 10.98 -15.16 -6.45
CA LYS A 97 11.68 -16.43 -6.22
C LYS A 97 10.76 -17.51 -5.67
N LYS A 98 9.43 -17.37 -5.80
CA LYS A 98 8.48 -18.37 -5.28
C LYS A 98 8.45 -19.59 -6.20
N PRO A 99 8.52 -20.82 -5.66
CA PRO A 99 8.67 -22.06 -6.44
C PRO A 99 7.38 -22.53 -7.14
N ILE A 100 6.34 -21.71 -7.21
CA ILE A 100 5.08 -22.06 -7.89
C ILE A 100 5.16 -21.48 -9.30
N PHE A 101 5.57 -22.33 -10.25
CA PHE A 101 5.73 -22.00 -11.68
C PHE A 101 4.55 -21.19 -12.27
N TRP A 102 3.33 -21.41 -11.76
CA TRP A 102 2.10 -20.76 -12.24
C TRP A 102 2.01 -19.27 -11.90
N ASP A 103 2.48 -18.85 -10.72
CA ASP A 103 2.46 -17.44 -10.31
C ASP A 103 3.51 -16.63 -11.10
N GLN A 104 4.67 -17.24 -11.39
CA GLN A 104 5.77 -16.59 -12.10
C GLN A 104 5.47 -16.37 -13.59
N GLU A 105 4.78 -17.31 -14.24
CA GLU A 105 4.36 -17.16 -15.64
C GLU A 105 3.38 -16.01 -15.81
N ASN A 106 2.38 -15.89 -14.93
CA ASN A 106 1.40 -14.80 -14.97
C ASN A 106 2.04 -13.44 -14.64
N ALA A 107 2.94 -13.38 -13.65
CA ALA A 107 3.70 -12.16 -13.36
C ALA A 107 4.53 -11.71 -14.56
N SER A 108 5.15 -12.64 -15.28
CA SER A 108 5.90 -12.35 -16.52
C SER A 108 4.97 -11.80 -17.62
N LYS A 109 3.78 -12.38 -17.81
CA LYS A 109 2.79 -11.88 -18.78
C LYS A 109 2.35 -10.45 -18.48
N VAL A 110 2.06 -10.14 -17.20
CA VAL A 110 1.72 -8.79 -16.76
C VAL A 110 2.87 -7.82 -17.02
N TYR A 111 4.11 -8.22 -16.70
CA TYR A 111 5.28 -7.39 -16.97
C TYR A 111 5.43 -7.08 -18.46
N VAL A 112 5.35 -8.11 -19.32
CA VAL A 112 5.46 -7.94 -20.77
C VAL A 112 4.34 -7.04 -21.31
N TYR A 113 3.11 -7.24 -20.84
CA TYR A 113 1.96 -6.41 -21.21
C TYR A 113 2.22 -4.93 -20.94
N PHE A 114 2.59 -4.56 -19.71
CA PHE A 114 2.88 -3.17 -19.38
C PHE A 114 4.13 -2.66 -20.07
N ARG A 115 5.18 -3.48 -20.17
CA ARG A 115 6.42 -3.10 -20.84
C ARG A 115 6.19 -2.69 -22.29
N ASP A 116 5.47 -3.51 -23.04
CA ASP A 116 5.25 -3.28 -24.46
C ASP A 116 4.36 -2.04 -24.66
N LYS A 117 3.29 -1.93 -23.86
CA LYS A 117 2.39 -0.77 -23.87
C LYS A 117 3.12 0.54 -23.57
N ILE A 118 3.99 0.53 -22.56
CA ILE A 118 4.81 1.67 -22.14
C ILE A 118 5.83 2.06 -23.21
N ASN A 119 6.53 1.08 -23.80
CA ASN A 119 7.53 1.31 -24.83
C ASN A 119 6.91 1.81 -26.15
N ASN A 120 5.71 1.34 -26.49
CA ASN A 120 4.98 1.74 -27.68
C ASN A 120 4.25 3.08 -27.53
N ASN A 121 4.29 3.70 -26.34
CA ASN A 121 3.52 4.92 -26.01
C ASN A 121 2.01 4.75 -26.20
N GLU A 122 1.49 3.55 -25.94
CA GLU A 122 0.05 3.29 -25.97
C GLU A 122 -0.64 3.94 -24.75
N SER A 123 -1.89 4.36 -24.92
CA SER A 123 -2.65 4.98 -23.85
C SER A 123 -3.11 3.96 -22.81
N LEU A 124 -3.03 4.34 -21.54
CA LEU A 124 -3.48 3.52 -20.42
C LEU A 124 -4.97 3.71 -20.16
N THR A 125 -5.69 2.61 -19.95
CA THR A 125 -7.08 2.65 -19.48
C THR A 125 -7.16 3.14 -18.03
N GLU A 126 -8.32 3.60 -17.57
CA GLU A 126 -8.49 4.07 -16.18
C GLU A 126 -8.14 2.97 -15.15
N ASP A 127 -8.54 1.72 -15.43
CA ASP A 127 -8.20 0.56 -14.59
C ASP A 127 -6.68 0.32 -14.55
N GLU A 128 -6.01 0.50 -15.69
CA GLU A 128 -4.56 0.34 -15.75
C GLU A 128 -3.80 1.42 -15.01
N GLN A 129 -4.24 2.67 -15.16
CA GLN A 129 -3.70 3.79 -14.40
C GLN A 129 -3.87 3.54 -12.91
N TYR A 130 -5.02 3.02 -12.49
CA TYR A 130 -5.29 2.67 -11.10
C TYR A 130 -4.33 1.59 -10.58
N VAL A 131 -4.16 0.48 -11.30
CA VAL A 131 -3.27 -0.60 -10.86
C VAL A 131 -1.81 -0.15 -10.83
N LEU A 132 -1.34 0.60 -11.83
CA LEU A 132 0.01 1.13 -11.83
C LEU A 132 0.24 2.13 -10.68
N ASN A 133 -0.76 2.96 -10.35
CA ASN A 133 -0.69 3.83 -9.18
C ASN A 133 -0.65 3.04 -7.86
N LEU A 134 -1.37 1.91 -7.75
CA LEU A 134 -1.29 1.01 -6.58
C LEU A 134 0.06 0.29 -6.47
N PHE A 135 0.64 -0.09 -7.61
CA PHE A 135 1.98 -0.66 -7.69
C PHE A 135 3.05 0.34 -7.23
N LEU A 136 2.92 1.60 -7.65
CA LEU A 136 3.83 2.69 -7.31
C LEU A 136 3.92 2.95 -5.81
N ILE A 137 2.80 2.84 -5.09
CA ILE A 137 2.77 3.00 -3.62
C ILE A 137 3.13 1.72 -2.87
N ASP A 138 3.66 0.71 -3.57
CA ASP A 138 4.00 -0.62 -3.04
C ASP A 138 2.82 -1.30 -2.32
N TYR A 139 1.58 -0.95 -2.68
CA TYR A 139 0.36 -1.54 -2.10
C TYR A 139 0.01 -2.87 -2.77
N LEU A 140 0.27 -2.97 -4.08
CA LEU A 140 0.22 -4.21 -4.83
C LEU A 140 1.63 -4.56 -5.30
N ASP A 141 2.04 -5.81 -5.11
CA ASP A 141 3.20 -6.38 -5.79
C ASP A 141 2.80 -6.98 -7.14
N LEU A 142 3.79 -7.28 -7.98
CA LEU A 142 3.54 -7.83 -9.32
C LEU A 142 2.79 -9.17 -9.26
N ASP A 143 3.04 -9.99 -8.23
CA ASP A 143 2.34 -11.25 -7.97
C ASP A 143 0.84 -11.03 -7.72
N GLN A 144 0.48 -10.06 -6.88
CA GLN A 144 -0.90 -9.72 -6.54
C GLN A 144 -1.63 -9.12 -7.74
N ILE A 145 -0.94 -8.31 -8.53
CA ILE A 145 -1.45 -7.84 -9.81
C ILE A 145 -1.74 -9.04 -10.72
N ALA A 146 -0.79 -9.96 -10.87
CA ALA A 146 -0.95 -11.14 -11.72
C ALA A 146 -2.05 -12.11 -11.27
N ARG A 147 -2.35 -12.17 -9.97
CA ARG A 147 -3.43 -13.01 -9.43
C ARG A 147 -4.81 -12.39 -9.58
N ASN A 148 -4.91 -11.07 -9.39
CA ASN A 148 -6.18 -10.36 -9.41
C ASN A 148 -6.56 -9.88 -10.81
N TRP A 149 -5.56 -9.67 -11.67
CA TRP A 149 -5.76 -9.30 -13.05
C TRP A 149 -5.66 -10.54 -13.91
N ILE A 150 -6.83 -11.10 -14.19
CA ILE A 150 -6.97 -12.10 -15.24
C ILE A 150 -6.79 -11.34 -16.56
N ILE A 151 -5.55 -11.23 -17.04
CA ILE A 151 -5.28 -10.85 -18.42
C ILE A 151 -5.75 -12.04 -19.27
N ILE A 152 -6.99 -11.96 -19.77
CA ILE A 152 -7.51 -12.79 -20.87
C ILE A 152 -8.13 -11.80 -21.87
N PRO A 153 -7.88 -11.90 -23.19
CA PRO A 153 -7.39 -13.06 -23.94
C PRO A 153 -6.24 -12.79 -24.92
N ASP A 154 -5.66 -13.91 -25.37
CA ASP A 154 -5.10 -14.25 -26.69
C ASP A 154 -4.53 -13.15 -27.61
#